data_AF-A0A367YK87-F1
#
_entry.id   AF-A0A367YK87-F1
#
_cell.length_a   1.000
_cell.length_b   1.000
_cell.length_c   1.000
_cell.angle_alpha   90.00
_cell.angle_beta   90.00
_cell.angle_gamma   90.00
#
_symmetry.space_group_name_H-M   'P 1'
#
loop_
_entity.id
_entity.type
_entity.pdbx_description
1 polymer ?
#
loop_
_entity_poly.entity_id
_entity_poly.type
_entity_poly.pdbx_seq_one_letter_code
_entity_poly.pdbx_strand_id
1 'polypeptide(L)'
;MGKHRKNKRNQKARHNPVSNPDHAAEVQSGGKSKILPLLTKLKSAAPNDKSMAIGVINVLAEDQRMREMLLKEDVISVVMETCLNDSSDEIVVEAFGLLRNLAIEEGYDVVRFIWENNIWTTIESALEKINTSFKYLVENGVAKEKDKSKVQLLFDFAENIFALIIMLMTADEEIFDAVFSKIDPILEFILTVIENHVDGKLRVSSGLLNTLLEFVYQLSTESVSFVEKIHSFSWEKVSKFLTSDDAVTPAARIYYNGIYFSLVEIVLQPTDPLQKEQLMREVLTNVSKGITEGGEESVGFDVGCDIIATVCEYLATNESNPEEPAKLTSETLLLVEQIGSGLAEKSELQSASAALNNLQLVLEICK
;
A
#
# COMPACT_ATOMS: atom_id res chain seq x y z
N MET A 1 -2.16 -11.06 -22.41
CA MET A 1 -1.48 -10.54 -21.20
C MET A 1 -1.71 -11.58 -20.11
N GLY A 2 -0.69 -12.36 -19.74
CA GLY A 2 -0.84 -13.37 -18.68
C GLY A 2 -1.12 -12.66 -17.35
N LYS A 3 -2.33 -12.82 -16.82
CA LYS A 3 -2.70 -12.29 -15.50
C LYS A 3 -2.18 -13.29 -14.46
N HIS A 4 -1.22 -12.86 -13.65
CA HIS A 4 -0.83 -13.60 -12.44
C HIS A 4 -1.72 -13.04 -11.33
N ARG A 5 -2.87 -13.66 -11.08
CA ARG A 5 -3.82 -13.18 -10.06
C ARG A 5 -3.78 -14.12 -8.87
N LYS A 6 -3.01 -13.77 -7.86
CA LYS A 6 -3.07 -14.44 -6.56
C LYS A 6 -4.10 -13.71 -5.68
N ASN A 7 -5.24 -14.38 -5.49
CA ASN A 7 -6.26 -14.20 -4.46
C ASN A 7 -6.63 -12.75 -4.02
N LYS A 8 -7.67 -12.19 -4.67
CA LYS A 8 -8.46 -11.01 -4.20
C LYS A 8 -9.25 -11.23 -2.88
N ARG A 9 -8.82 -12.11 -1.96
CA ARG A 9 -9.68 -12.56 -0.84
C ARG A 9 -9.58 -11.75 0.47
N ASN A 10 -8.58 -10.89 0.65
CA ASN A 10 -8.34 -10.24 1.96
C ASN A 10 -8.49 -8.72 1.99
N GLN A 11 -9.10 -8.08 0.99
CA GLN A 11 -9.25 -6.62 0.99
C GLN A 11 -10.11 -6.09 2.16
N LYS A 12 -10.98 -6.92 2.73
CA LYS A 12 -11.75 -6.61 3.96
C LYS A 12 -10.98 -6.82 5.26
N ALA A 13 -9.81 -7.47 5.22
CA ALA A 13 -9.03 -7.81 6.41
C ALA A 13 -7.94 -6.77 6.72
N ARG A 14 -7.65 -5.86 5.78
CA ARG A 14 -6.68 -4.78 5.99
C ARG A 14 -7.40 -3.61 6.67
N HIS A 15 -6.96 -3.29 7.88
CA HIS A 15 -7.46 -2.23 8.79
C HIS A 15 -8.69 -2.54 9.65
N ASN A 16 -8.47 -3.14 10.83
CA ASN A 16 -9.18 -2.72 12.05
C ASN A 16 -8.50 -3.22 13.35
N PRO A 17 -7.61 -2.44 14.01
CA PRO A 17 -7.12 -2.80 15.34
C PRO A 17 -8.01 -2.26 16.48
N VAL A 18 -9.02 -1.42 16.22
CA VAL A 18 -9.85 -0.81 17.27
C VAL A 18 -11.31 -0.63 16.84
N SER A 19 -12.03 -1.74 16.64
CA SER A 19 -13.50 -1.70 16.62
C SER A 19 -14.04 -2.47 17.82
N ASN A 20 -14.40 -1.74 18.87
CA ASN A 20 -15.07 -2.29 20.04
C ASN A 20 -16.60 -2.17 19.81
N PRO A 21 -17.39 -3.26 19.69
CA PRO A 21 -18.77 -3.19 19.20
C PRO A 21 -19.82 -2.62 20.17
N ASP A 22 -19.46 -2.26 21.40
CA ASP A 22 -20.42 -2.18 22.51
C ASP A 22 -20.96 -0.78 22.88
N HIS A 23 -21.12 0.13 21.92
CA HIS A 23 -21.84 1.40 22.16
C HIS A 23 -22.83 1.77 21.04
N ALA A 24 -23.76 0.84 20.74
CA ALA A 24 -24.79 1.01 19.71
C ALA A 24 -26.11 1.68 20.19
N ALA A 25 -26.17 2.28 21.38
CA ALA A 25 -27.38 2.96 21.86
C ALA A 25 -27.09 4.40 22.30
N GLU A 26 -27.93 5.33 21.83
CA GLU A 26 -28.04 6.75 22.26
C GLU A 26 -27.27 7.86 21.51
N VAL A 27 -27.33 7.98 20.16
CA VAL A 27 -27.10 9.31 19.53
C VAL A 27 -27.84 9.49 18.18
N GLN A 28 -29.16 9.23 18.09
CA GLN A 28 -29.86 9.41 16.80
C GLN A 28 -30.15 10.89 16.43
N SER A 29 -29.95 11.87 17.33
CA SER A 29 -30.21 13.29 17.03
C SER A 29 -28.96 14.20 16.95
N GLY A 30 -27.81 13.78 17.49
CA GLY A 30 -26.61 14.63 17.61
C GLY A 30 -25.66 14.64 16.41
N GLY A 31 -25.61 13.58 15.60
CA GLY A 31 -24.65 13.42 14.49
C GLY A 31 -24.95 14.33 13.28
N LYS A 32 -26.20 14.31 12.78
CA LYS A 32 -26.64 15.18 11.68
C LYS A 32 -26.47 16.67 11.98
N SER A 33 -26.68 17.06 13.24
CA SER A 33 -26.48 18.43 13.72
C SER A 33 -25.04 18.93 13.58
N LYS A 34 -24.04 18.04 13.54
CA LYS A 34 -22.61 18.40 13.48
C LYS A 34 -22.02 18.33 12.07
N ILE A 35 -22.54 17.46 11.20
CA ILE A 35 -21.99 17.23 9.85
C ILE A 35 -22.37 18.35 8.87
N LEU A 36 -23.64 18.73 8.79
CA LEU A 36 -24.12 19.75 7.84
C LEU A 36 -23.38 21.10 7.95
N PRO A 37 -23.09 21.62 9.16
CA PRO A 37 -22.27 22.82 9.29
C PRO A 37 -20.86 22.67 8.70
N LEU A 38 -20.22 21.50 8.81
CA LEU A 38 -18.89 21.25 8.25
C LEU A 38 -18.92 21.22 6.72
N LEU A 39 -19.92 20.56 6.12
CA LEU A 39 -20.11 20.57 4.67
C LEU A 39 -20.39 21.97 4.13
N THR A 40 -21.13 22.78 4.89
CA THR A 40 -21.35 24.20 4.56
C THR A 40 -20.03 24.97 4.58
N LYS A 41 -19.14 24.68 5.52
CA LYS A 41 -17.81 25.29 5.61
C LYS A 41 -16.87 24.85 4.49
N LEU A 42 -16.94 23.61 4.03
CA LEU A 42 -16.21 23.16 2.82
C LEU A 42 -16.61 23.95 1.57
N LYS A 43 -17.88 24.36 1.48
CA LYS A 43 -18.40 25.19 0.38
C LYS A 43 -18.10 26.70 0.56
N SER A 44 -17.54 27.11 1.70
CA SER A 44 -17.20 28.51 1.97
C SER A 44 -16.08 29.00 1.05
N ALA A 45 -16.07 30.28 0.71
CA ALA A 45 -14.94 30.88 -0.01
C ALA A 45 -13.72 31.14 0.91
N ALA A 46 -13.87 31.00 2.23
CA ALA A 46 -12.82 31.26 3.20
C ALA A 46 -11.91 30.03 3.38
N PRO A 47 -10.59 30.11 3.06
CA PRO A 47 -9.68 28.96 3.20
C PRO A 47 -9.61 28.40 4.62
N ASN A 48 -9.67 29.26 5.64
CA ASN A 48 -9.65 28.84 7.04
C ASN A 48 -10.89 28.01 7.43
N ASP A 49 -12.06 28.32 6.87
CA ASP A 49 -13.26 27.53 7.12
C ASP A 49 -13.14 26.14 6.51
N LYS A 50 -12.61 26.05 5.28
CA LYS A 50 -12.37 24.78 4.58
C LYS A 50 -11.33 23.93 5.30
N SER A 51 -10.15 24.49 5.61
CA SER A 51 -9.07 23.78 6.31
C SER A 51 -9.54 23.26 7.68
N MET A 52 -10.29 24.07 8.44
CA MET A 52 -10.86 23.58 9.70
C MET A 52 -11.89 22.47 9.47
N ALA A 53 -12.80 22.64 8.51
CA ALA A 53 -13.84 21.65 8.26
C ALA A 53 -13.26 20.31 7.78
N ILE A 54 -12.28 20.33 6.88
CA ILE A 54 -11.67 19.13 6.31
C ILE A 54 -10.85 18.37 7.36
N GLY A 55 -10.09 19.07 8.20
CA GLY A 55 -9.39 18.46 9.33
C GLY A 55 -10.34 17.81 10.32
N VAL A 56 -11.46 18.46 10.65
CA VAL A 56 -12.49 17.84 11.53
C VAL A 56 -13.15 16.63 10.85
N ILE A 57 -13.45 16.72 9.56
CA ILE A 57 -14.06 15.61 8.81
C ILE A 57 -13.11 14.41 8.75
N ASN A 58 -11.81 14.61 8.56
CA ASN A 58 -10.80 13.53 8.58
C ASN A 58 -10.85 12.75 9.90
N VAL A 59 -10.86 13.44 11.04
CA VAL A 59 -10.97 12.80 12.36
C VAL A 59 -12.31 12.08 12.53
N LEU A 60 -13.41 12.68 12.06
CA LEU A 60 -14.72 12.04 12.14
C LEU A 60 -14.81 10.79 11.25
N ALA A 61 -14.12 10.77 10.12
CA ALA A 61 -14.15 9.65 9.19
C ALA A 61 -13.45 8.39 9.74
N GLU A 62 -12.64 8.50 10.79
CA GLU A 62 -12.04 7.35 11.47
C GLU A 62 -13.10 6.48 12.19
N ASP A 63 -14.20 7.08 12.67
CA ASP A 63 -15.33 6.35 13.26
C ASP A 63 -16.31 5.88 12.18
N GLN A 64 -16.56 4.57 12.12
CA GLN A 64 -17.42 3.95 11.11
C GLN A 64 -18.81 4.62 11.03
N ARG A 65 -19.44 4.89 12.18
CA ARG A 65 -20.79 5.45 12.21
C ARG A 65 -20.81 6.90 11.70
N MET A 66 -19.82 7.70 12.09
CA MET A 66 -19.68 9.08 11.61
C MET A 66 -19.36 9.12 10.12
N ARG A 67 -18.50 8.21 9.64
CA ARG A 67 -18.19 8.02 8.22
C ARG A 67 -19.44 7.68 7.40
N GLU A 68 -20.26 6.73 7.82
CA GLU A 68 -21.53 6.41 7.16
C GLU A 68 -22.47 7.62 7.08
N MET A 69 -22.50 8.46 8.12
CA MET A 69 -23.31 9.69 8.09
C MET A 69 -22.73 10.74 7.16
N LEU A 70 -21.40 10.89 7.07
CA LEU A 70 -20.75 11.80 6.12
C LEU A 70 -21.05 11.40 4.68
N LEU A 71 -21.00 10.10 4.38
CA LEU A 71 -21.32 9.57 3.04
C LEU A 71 -22.78 9.83 2.66
N LYS A 72 -23.73 9.66 3.60
CA LYS A 72 -25.16 9.95 3.39
C LYS A 72 -25.45 11.44 3.11
N GLU A 73 -24.54 12.33 3.48
CA GLU A 73 -24.66 13.78 3.27
C GLU A 73 -23.75 14.26 2.11
N ASP A 74 -23.37 13.37 1.20
CA ASP A 74 -22.61 13.65 -0.04
C ASP A 74 -21.23 14.28 0.19
N VAL A 75 -20.52 13.93 1.27
CA VAL A 75 -19.19 14.48 1.56
C VAL A 75 -18.22 14.35 0.38
N ILE A 76 -18.25 13.23 -0.34
CA ILE A 76 -17.34 12.95 -1.45
C ILE A 76 -17.54 13.96 -2.58
N SER A 77 -18.78 14.15 -3.02
CA SER A 77 -19.13 15.12 -4.06
C SER A 77 -18.71 16.53 -3.66
N VAL A 78 -18.99 16.93 -2.42
CA VAL A 78 -18.59 18.25 -1.91
C VAL A 78 -17.08 18.44 -1.97
N VAL A 79 -16.30 17.45 -1.53
CA VAL A 79 -14.82 17.51 -1.55
C VAL A 79 -14.30 17.58 -2.99
N MET A 80 -14.81 16.74 -3.89
CA MET A 80 -14.40 16.70 -5.29
C MET A 80 -14.68 18.03 -6.01
N GLU A 81 -15.85 18.63 -5.78
CA GLU A 81 -16.27 19.87 -6.42
C GLU A 81 -15.56 21.11 -5.86
N THR A 82 -15.28 21.14 -4.55
CA THR A 82 -14.91 22.39 -3.86
C THR A 82 -13.49 22.45 -3.32
N CYS A 83 -12.81 21.31 -3.14
CA CYS A 83 -11.54 21.25 -2.43
C CYS A 83 -10.37 20.78 -3.30
N LEU A 84 -10.58 19.87 -4.25
CA LEU A 84 -9.48 19.31 -5.07
C LEU A 84 -8.80 20.32 -6.01
N ASN A 85 -9.50 21.42 -6.33
CA ASN A 85 -9.00 22.51 -7.17
C ASN A 85 -8.91 23.83 -6.40
N ASP A 86 -8.79 23.77 -5.06
CA ASP A 86 -8.64 24.97 -4.26
C ASP A 86 -7.32 25.71 -4.57
N SER A 87 -7.30 27.02 -4.32
CA SER A 87 -6.11 27.84 -4.41
C SER A 87 -5.06 27.56 -3.33
N SER A 88 -5.46 26.96 -2.21
CA SER A 88 -4.56 26.54 -1.14
C SER A 88 -4.10 25.10 -1.35
N ASP A 89 -2.79 24.91 -1.52
CA ASP A 89 -2.19 23.58 -1.64
C ASP A 89 -2.50 22.70 -0.41
N GLU A 90 -2.52 23.28 0.80
CA GLU A 90 -2.86 22.54 2.03
C GLU A 90 -4.26 21.91 1.96
N ILE A 91 -5.26 22.68 1.48
CA ILE A 91 -6.63 22.18 1.32
C ILE A 91 -6.68 21.06 0.28
N VAL A 92 -5.96 21.21 -0.82
CA VAL A 92 -5.89 20.18 -1.87
C VAL A 92 -5.28 18.90 -1.32
N VAL A 93 -4.17 18.99 -0.58
CA VAL A 93 -3.50 17.83 0.03
C VAL A 93 -4.40 17.13 1.04
N GLU A 94 -5.02 17.87 1.96
CA GLU A 94 -5.95 17.30 2.95
C GLU A 94 -7.19 16.67 2.30
N ALA A 95 -7.65 17.22 1.16
CA ALA A 95 -8.78 16.67 0.41
C ALA A 95 -8.46 15.34 -0.26
N PHE A 96 -7.29 15.21 -0.87
CA PHE A 96 -6.83 13.92 -1.38
C PHE A 96 -6.59 12.93 -0.24
N GLY A 97 -6.09 13.38 0.91
CA GLY A 97 -5.97 12.56 2.12
C GLY A 97 -7.32 12.01 2.60
N LEU A 98 -8.34 12.85 2.65
CA LEU A 98 -9.71 12.44 3.01
C LEU A 98 -10.27 11.43 2.01
N LEU A 99 -10.17 11.69 0.70
CA LEU A 99 -10.64 10.75 -0.32
C LEU A 99 -9.91 9.41 -0.25
N ARG A 100 -8.60 9.43 -0.01
CA ARG A 100 -7.78 8.23 0.20
C ARG A 100 -8.28 7.43 1.41
N ASN A 101 -8.52 8.09 2.54
CA ASN A 101 -9.02 7.41 3.75
C ASN A 101 -10.42 6.81 3.51
N LEU A 102 -11.34 7.55 2.89
CA LEU A 102 -12.67 7.03 2.57
C LEU A 102 -12.60 5.85 1.59
N ALA A 103 -11.71 5.89 0.60
CA ALA A 103 -11.51 4.79 -0.33
C ALA A 103 -10.95 3.53 0.36
N ILE A 104 -10.03 3.69 1.31
CA ILE A 104 -9.49 2.58 2.13
C ILE A 104 -10.59 1.96 2.98
N GLU A 105 -11.32 2.79 3.72
CA GLU A 105 -12.28 2.34 4.73
C GLU A 105 -13.57 1.74 4.15
N GLU A 106 -14.05 2.26 3.01
CA GLU A 106 -15.32 1.84 2.41
C GLU A 106 -15.13 0.92 1.19
N GLY A 107 -13.94 0.95 0.58
CA GLY A 107 -13.59 0.08 -0.53
C GLY A 107 -14.40 0.36 -1.80
N TYR A 108 -14.93 -0.72 -2.39
CA TYR A 108 -15.42 -0.75 -3.77
C TYR A 108 -16.44 0.35 -4.11
N ASP A 109 -17.45 0.58 -3.27
CA ASP A 109 -18.53 1.52 -3.60
C ASP A 109 -18.03 2.97 -3.68
N VAL A 110 -17.17 3.38 -2.74
CA VAL A 110 -16.55 4.71 -2.76
C VAL A 110 -15.58 4.84 -3.92
N VAL A 111 -14.74 3.83 -4.17
CA VAL A 111 -13.79 3.82 -5.28
C VAL A 111 -14.50 3.93 -6.62
N ARG A 112 -15.57 3.17 -6.83
CA ARG A 112 -16.37 3.22 -8.06
C ARG A 112 -17.03 4.60 -8.22
N PHE A 113 -17.58 5.14 -7.14
CA PHE A 113 -18.21 6.46 -7.16
C PHE A 113 -17.23 7.57 -7.56
N ILE A 114 -16.03 7.65 -6.96
CA ILE A 114 -15.05 8.68 -7.33
C ILE A 114 -14.54 8.51 -8.76
N TRP A 115 -14.40 7.26 -9.22
CA TRP A 115 -14.00 6.94 -10.59
C TRP A 115 -15.03 7.44 -11.61
N GLU A 116 -16.31 7.13 -11.39
CA GLU A 116 -17.42 7.56 -12.25
C GLU A 116 -17.61 9.09 -12.24
N ASN A 117 -17.18 9.76 -11.16
CA ASN A 117 -17.12 11.22 -11.08
C ASN A 117 -15.79 11.81 -11.57
N ASN A 118 -15.06 11.08 -12.42
CA ASN A 118 -13.89 11.55 -13.17
C ASN A 118 -12.71 12.04 -12.31
N ILE A 119 -12.47 11.39 -11.15
CA ILE A 119 -11.29 11.69 -10.31
C ILE A 119 -9.96 11.56 -11.07
N TRP A 120 -9.91 10.68 -12.08
CA TRP A 120 -8.68 10.40 -12.83
C TRP A 120 -8.09 11.63 -13.52
N THR A 121 -8.93 12.51 -14.09
CA THR A 121 -8.43 13.76 -14.70
C THR A 121 -7.73 14.65 -13.67
N THR A 122 -8.27 14.72 -12.45
CA THR A 122 -7.64 15.49 -11.36
C THR A 122 -6.33 14.82 -10.90
N ILE A 123 -6.29 13.49 -10.84
CA ILE A 123 -5.08 12.72 -10.53
C ILE A 123 -3.99 12.97 -11.59
N GLU A 124 -4.33 12.98 -12.89
CA GLU A 124 -3.37 13.26 -13.96
C GLU A 124 -2.72 14.65 -13.79
N SER A 125 -3.53 15.67 -13.46
CA SER A 125 -3.01 17.01 -13.16
C SER A 125 -2.14 17.04 -11.90
N ALA A 126 -2.53 16.30 -10.85
CA ALA A 126 -1.75 16.18 -9.63
C ALA A 126 -0.37 15.53 -9.89
N LEU A 127 -0.34 14.44 -10.67
CA LEU A 127 0.90 13.75 -11.06
C LEU A 127 1.84 14.68 -11.83
N GLU A 128 1.33 15.53 -12.73
CA GLU A 128 2.16 16.51 -13.45
C GLU A 128 2.78 17.54 -12.50
N LYS A 129 2.01 18.06 -11.53
CA LYS A 129 2.50 18.98 -10.50
C LYS A 129 3.55 18.33 -9.60
N ILE A 130 3.30 17.09 -9.18
CA ILE A 130 4.23 16.29 -8.37
C ILE A 130 5.53 16.10 -9.15
N ASN A 131 5.47 15.62 -10.39
CA ASN A 131 6.64 15.41 -11.23
C ASN A 131 7.49 16.67 -11.40
N THR A 132 6.84 17.81 -11.66
CA THR A 132 7.51 19.11 -11.78
C THR A 132 8.23 19.52 -10.49
N SER A 133 7.56 19.34 -9.35
CA SER A 133 8.11 19.70 -8.03
C SER A 133 9.27 18.79 -7.62
N PHE A 134 9.18 17.49 -7.90
CA PHE A 134 10.27 16.55 -7.64
C PHE A 134 11.49 16.80 -8.54
N LYS A 135 11.30 17.13 -9.82
CA LYS A 135 12.40 17.56 -10.70
C LYS A 135 13.13 18.77 -10.12
N TYR A 136 12.38 19.77 -9.66
CA TYR A 136 12.95 20.93 -8.99
C TYR A 136 13.79 20.54 -7.76
N LEU A 137 13.28 19.64 -6.91
CA LEU A 137 14.00 19.17 -5.72
C LEU A 137 15.26 18.37 -6.05
N VAL A 138 15.26 17.57 -7.11
CA VAL A 138 16.43 16.81 -7.55
C VAL A 138 17.51 17.74 -8.11
N GLU A 139 17.14 18.71 -8.95
CA GLU A 139 18.08 19.65 -9.57
C GLU A 139 18.67 20.64 -8.57
N ASN A 140 17.85 21.12 -7.63
CA ASN A 140 18.26 22.17 -6.69
C ASN A 140 18.72 21.60 -5.35
N GLY A 141 18.28 20.40 -4.98
CA GLY A 141 18.55 19.75 -3.69
C GLY A 141 17.57 20.21 -2.61
N VAL A 142 17.02 19.25 -1.85
CA VAL A 142 16.05 19.51 -0.75
C VAL A 142 16.58 20.52 0.27
N ALA A 143 17.87 20.46 0.60
CA ALA A 143 18.48 21.36 1.59
C ALA A 143 18.49 22.83 1.16
N LYS A 144 18.31 23.12 -0.14
CA LYS A 144 18.20 24.50 -0.65
C LYS A 144 16.78 25.05 -0.54
N GLU A 145 15.78 24.19 -0.37
CA GLU A 145 14.43 24.64 -0.03
C GLU A 145 14.43 25.15 1.41
N LYS A 146 14.15 26.45 1.56
CA LYS A 146 14.16 27.11 2.87
C LYS A 146 12.92 26.72 3.67
N ASP A 147 11.85 26.43 2.97
CA ASP A 147 10.56 26.10 3.56
C ASP A 147 10.35 24.59 3.63
N LYS A 148 10.82 23.98 4.74
CA LYS A 148 10.71 22.54 4.96
C LYS A 148 9.26 22.05 4.99
N SER A 149 8.29 22.89 5.37
CA SER A 149 6.89 22.49 5.38
C SER A 149 6.36 22.26 3.96
N LYS A 150 6.83 23.01 2.96
CA LYS A 150 6.45 22.78 1.55
C LYS A 150 6.98 21.47 1.00
N VAL A 151 8.19 21.07 1.40
CA VAL A 151 8.75 19.77 1.02
C VAL A 151 7.92 18.65 1.64
N GLN A 152 7.57 18.79 2.93
CA GLN A 152 6.72 17.81 3.61
C GLN A 152 5.34 17.74 2.96
N LEU A 153 4.72 18.89 2.68
CA LEU A 153 3.42 18.96 2.02
C LEU A 153 3.43 18.30 0.64
N LEU A 154 4.51 18.44 -0.13
CA LEU A 154 4.69 17.73 -1.40
C LEU A 154 4.80 16.21 -1.21
N PHE A 155 5.48 15.76 -0.17
CA PHE A 155 5.58 14.33 0.13
C PHE A 155 4.23 13.76 0.56
N ASP A 156 3.49 14.46 1.41
CA ASP A 156 2.14 14.08 1.84
C ASP A 156 1.18 14.08 0.64
N PHE A 157 1.32 15.05 -0.27
CA PHE A 157 0.55 15.10 -1.51
C PHE A 157 0.82 13.88 -2.39
N ALA A 158 2.08 13.57 -2.64
CA ALA A 158 2.47 12.42 -3.44
C ALA A 158 2.01 11.11 -2.79
N GLU A 159 2.16 10.97 -1.47
CA GLU A 159 1.68 9.81 -0.71
C GLU A 159 0.17 9.62 -0.90
N ASN A 160 -0.63 10.67 -0.70
CA ASN A 160 -2.08 10.62 -0.87
C ASN A 160 -2.49 10.22 -2.30
N ILE A 161 -1.81 10.77 -3.31
CA ILE A 161 -2.09 10.46 -4.72
C ILE A 161 -1.77 9.00 -5.04
N PHE A 162 -0.57 8.51 -4.70
CA PHE A 162 -0.20 7.12 -5.00
C PHE A 162 -1.03 6.11 -4.22
N ALA A 163 -1.32 6.38 -2.95
CA ALA A 163 -2.21 5.54 -2.14
C ALA A 163 -3.63 5.50 -2.74
N LEU A 164 -4.17 6.63 -3.20
CA LEU A 164 -5.47 6.64 -3.88
C LEU A 164 -5.45 5.84 -5.19
N ILE A 165 -4.37 5.92 -5.98
CA ILE A 165 -4.22 5.12 -7.21
C ILE A 165 -4.16 3.62 -6.88
N ILE A 166 -3.47 3.22 -5.82
CA ILE A 166 -3.47 1.83 -5.33
C ILE A 166 -4.91 1.39 -5.02
N MET A 167 -5.68 2.21 -4.31
CA MET A 167 -7.08 1.87 -4.00
C MET A 167 -7.94 1.75 -5.26
N LEU A 168 -7.78 2.65 -6.23
CA LEU A 168 -8.48 2.59 -7.51
C LEU A 168 -8.18 1.29 -8.27
N MET A 169 -6.89 0.94 -8.42
CA MET A 169 -6.46 -0.24 -9.17
C MET A 169 -6.84 -1.55 -8.49
N THR A 170 -6.93 -1.58 -7.16
CA THR A 170 -7.17 -2.83 -6.42
C THR A 170 -8.65 -3.15 -6.27
N ALA A 171 -9.54 -2.15 -6.27
CA ALA A 171 -10.97 -2.37 -6.05
C ALA A 171 -11.69 -2.98 -7.27
N ASP A 172 -11.33 -2.57 -8.49
CA ASP A 172 -12.10 -2.88 -9.70
C ASP A 172 -11.18 -3.23 -10.89
N GLU A 173 -11.57 -4.24 -11.67
CA GLU A 173 -10.78 -4.72 -12.80
C GLU A 173 -10.81 -3.79 -14.02
N GLU A 174 -11.94 -3.13 -14.28
CA GLU A 174 -12.04 -2.14 -15.37
C GLU A 174 -11.17 -0.92 -15.05
N ILE A 175 -11.20 -0.47 -13.79
CA ILE A 175 -10.35 0.61 -13.30
C ILE A 175 -8.87 0.20 -13.38
N PHE A 176 -8.53 -1.02 -12.96
CA PHE A 176 -7.18 -1.56 -13.10
C PHE A 176 -6.70 -1.50 -14.56
N ASP A 177 -7.45 -2.07 -15.49
CA ASP A 177 -7.06 -2.14 -16.90
C ASP A 177 -6.92 -0.71 -17.50
N ALA A 178 -7.80 0.22 -17.12
CA ALA A 178 -7.74 1.61 -17.54
C ALA A 178 -6.49 2.34 -17.03
N VAL A 179 -6.18 2.22 -15.73
CA VAL A 179 -4.98 2.84 -15.13
C VAL A 179 -3.71 2.16 -15.64
N PHE A 180 -3.69 0.83 -15.72
CA PHE A 180 -2.54 0.06 -16.18
C PHE A 180 -2.13 0.41 -17.61
N SER A 181 -3.08 0.74 -18.48
CA SER A 181 -2.79 1.21 -19.83
C SER A 181 -1.97 2.51 -19.90
N LYS A 182 -1.90 3.27 -18.79
CA LYS A 182 -1.18 4.54 -18.64
C LYS A 182 -0.03 4.45 -17.64
N ILE A 183 0.41 3.25 -17.28
CA ILE A 183 1.31 3.05 -16.14
C ILE A 183 2.74 3.53 -16.38
N ASP A 184 3.21 3.57 -17.63
CA ASP A 184 4.63 3.75 -17.94
C ASP A 184 5.24 5.06 -17.39
N PRO A 185 4.62 6.25 -17.59
CA PRO A 185 5.15 7.49 -17.01
C PRO A 185 5.10 7.51 -15.48
N ILE A 186 4.09 6.85 -14.90
CA ILE A 186 3.94 6.72 -13.44
C ILE A 186 5.08 5.86 -12.90
N LEU A 187 5.32 4.70 -13.51
CA LEU A 187 6.37 3.79 -13.12
C LEU A 187 7.76 4.44 -13.26
N GLU A 188 8.03 5.13 -14.36
CA GLU A 188 9.28 5.85 -14.57
C GLU A 188 9.53 6.87 -13.45
N PHE A 189 8.50 7.64 -13.07
CA PHE A 189 8.58 8.56 -11.94
C PHE A 189 8.91 7.83 -10.64
N ILE A 190 8.16 6.77 -10.30
CA ILE A 190 8.33 6.03 -9.04
C ILE A 190 9.76 5.46 -8.93
N LEU A 191 10.23 4.78 -9.97
CA LEU A 191 11.58 4.19 -9.99
C LEU A 191 12.66 5.26 -9.90
N THR A 192 12.47 6.40 -10.57
CA THR A 192 13.40 7.54 -10.49
C THR A 192 13.46 8.13 -9.08
N VAL A 193 12.32 8.26 -8.38
CA VAL A 193 12.30 8.76 -7.00
C VAL A 193 12.97 7.77 -6.06
N ILE A 194 12.68 6.48 -6.18
CA ILE A 194 13.34 5.43 -5.38
C ILE A 194 14.85 5.42 -5.62
N GLU A 195 15.30 5.50 -6.89
CA GLU A 195 16.73 5.53 -7.20
C GLU A 195 17.41 6.77 -6.62
N ASN A 196 16.82 7.96 -6.79
CA ASN A 196 17.37 9.18 -6.21
C ASN A 196 17.40 9.14 -4.67
N HIS A 197 16.46 8.44 -4.05
CA HIS A 197 16.46 8.21 -2.61
C HIS A 197 17.62 7.34 -2.16
N VAL A 198 17.78 6.18 -2.80
CA VAL A 198 18.83 5.21 -2.51
C VAL A 198 20.23 5.78 -2.81
N ASP A 199 20.37 6.55 -3.89
CA ASP A 199 21.62 7.23 -4.26
C ASP A 199 21.94 8.45 -3.35
N GLY A 200 21.04 8.81 -2.43
CA GLY A 200 21.20 9.97 -1.54
C GLY A 200 21.05 11.34 -2.23
N LYS A 201 20.55 11.38 -3.46
CA LYS A 201 20.28 12.62 -4.21
C LYS A 201 19.01 13.33 -3.72
N LEU A 202 18.02 12.56 -3.26
CA LEU A 202 16.74 13.05 -2.76
C LEU A 202 16.27 12.25 -1.55
N ARG A 203 16.32 12.80 -0.34
CA ARG A 203 15.74 12.11 0.83
C ARG A 203 14.24 12.38 0.94
N VAL A 204 13.41 11.38 0.64
CA VAL A 204 11.95 11.42 0.85
C VAL A 204 11.58 10.98 2.27
N SER A 205 10.32 11.23 2.68
CA SER A 205 9.78 10.70 3.92
C SER A 205 9.65 9.17 3.88
N SER A 206 9.67 8.53 5.05
CA SER A 206 9.46 7.08 5.15
C SER A 206 8.06 6.68 4.68
N GLY A 207 7.04 7.51 4.92
CA GLY A 207 5.67 7.29 4.44
C GLY A 207 5.62 7.22 2.91
N LEU A 208 6.22 8.20 2.23
CA LEU A 208 6.28 8.19 0.77
C LEU A 208 7.08 6.99 0.25
N LEU A 209 8.25 6.67 0.82
CA LEU A 209 9.01 5.50 0.41
C LEU A 209 8.18 4.20 0.53
N ASN A 210 7.46 4.04 1.63
CA ASN A 210 6.57 2.90 1.84
C ASN A 210 5.51 2.83 0.74
N THR A 211 4.78 3.92 0.48
CA THR A 211 3.73 3.96 -0.55
C THR A 211 4.27 3.70 -1.95
N LEU A 212 5.47 4.20 -2.28
CA LEU A 212 6.10 3.93 -3.57
C LEU A 212 6.47 2.44 -3.73
N LEU A 213 7.00 1.81 -2.68
CA LEU A 213 7.29 0.37 -2.70
C LEU A 213 6.00 -0.47 -2.70
N GLU A 214 4.99 -0.07 -1.95
CA GLU A 214 3.66 -0.69 -1.95
C GLU A 214 3.03 -0.65 -3.34
N PHE A 215 3.14 0.47 -4.03
CA PHE A 215 2.63 0.62 -5.40
C PHE A 215 3.26 -0.41 -6.34
N VAL A 216 4.58 -0.55 -6.30
CA VAL A 216 5.31 -1.51 -7.14
C VAL A 216 4.97 -2.94 -6.75
N TYR A 217 4.90 -3.23 -5.45
CA TYR A 217 4.50 -4.54 -4.93
C TYR A 217 3.09 -4.93 -5.41
N GLN A 218 2.10 -4.04 -5.24
CA GLN A 218 0.72 -4.34 -5.59
C GLN A 218 0.55 -4.64 -7.09
N LEU A 219 1.28 -3.94 -7.95
CA LEU A 219 1.26 -4.24 -9.38
C LEU A 219 2.08 -5.48 -9.75
N SER A 220 3.16 -5.78 -9.02
CA SER A 220 3.96 -6.98 -9.26
C SER A 220 3.21 -8.26 -8.92
N THR A 221 2.28 -8.20 -7.96
CA THR A 221 1.40 -9.33 -7.61
C THR A 221 0.25 -9.54 -8.57
N GLU A 222 -0.09 -8.56 -9.41
CA GLU A 222 -1.26 -8.59 -10.30
C GLU A 222 -0.91 -8.83 -11.78
N SER A 223 0.32 -8.51 -12.21
CA SER A 223 0.66 -8.45 -13.63
C SER A 223 2.07 -8.95 -13.93
N VAL A 224 2.16 -10.06 -14.67
CA VAL A 224 3.42 -10.58 -15.23
C VAL A 224 4.14 -9.51 -16.05
N SER A 225 3.38 -8.83 -16.93
CA SER A 225 3.93 -7.77 -17.79
C SER A 225 4.47 -6.57 -17.00
N PHE A 226 3.96 -6.34 -15.79
CA PHE A 226 4.52 -5.31 -14.92
C PHE A 226 5.86 -5.75 -14.33
N VAL A 227 5.97 -7.01 -13.90
CA VAL A 227 7.22 -7.58 -13.40
C VAL A 227 8.31 -7.57 -14.48
N GLU A 228 7.93 -7.88 -15.72
CA GLU A 228 8.81 -7.72 -16.89
C GLU A 228 9.24 -6.27 -17.13
N LYS A 229 8.44 -5.26 -16.77
CA LYS A 229 8.84 -3.84 -16.89
C LYS A 229 9.85 -3.42 -15.83
N ILE A 230 9.78 -3.98 -14.62
CA ILE A 230 10.62 -3.56 -13.49
C ILE A 230 11.91 -4.39 -13.31
N HIS A 231 12.07 -5.50 -14.04
CA HIS A 231 13.20 -6.43 -13.83
C HIS A 231 14.58 -5.78 -14.06
N SER A 232 14.67 -4.77 -14.92
CA SER A 232 15.92 -4.09 -15.26
C SER A 232 16.33 -3.02 -14.24
N PHE A 233 15.45 -2.69 -13.29
CA PHE A 233 15.75 -1.73 -12.24
C PHE A 233 16.79 -2.30 -11.26
N SER A 234 17.60 -1.42 -10.67
CA SER A 234 18.71 -1.80 -9.78
C SER A 234 18.24 -2.20 -8.37
N TRP A 235 17.43 -3.26 -8.27
CA TRP A 235 16.87 -3.75 -7.01
C TRP A 235 17.92 -4.16 -5.97
N GLU A 236 19.14 -4.52 -6.39
CA GLU A 236 20.26 -4.79 -5.49
C GLU A 236 20.66 -3.53 -4.68
N LYS A 237 20.65 -2.35 -5.31
CA LYS A 237 20.91 -1.09 -4.60
C LYS A 237 19.83 -0.82 -3.55
N VAL A 238 18.57 -1.05 -3.91
CA VAL A 238 17.44 -0.91 -2.98
C VAL A 238 17.60 -1.85 -1.79
N SER A 239 17.93 -3.12 -2.02
CA SER A 239 18.19 -4.10 -0.97
C SER A 239 19.26 -3.63 0.02
N LYS A 240 20.41 -3.17 -0.51
CA LYS A 240 21.52 -2.65 0.31
C LYS A 240 21.11 -1.44 1.14
N PHE A 241 20.33 -0.53 0.57
CA PHE A 241 19.80 0.63 1.30
C PHE A 241 18.85 0.19 2.43
N LEU A 242 17.87 -0.67 2.13
CA LEU A 242 16.86 -1.10 3.09
C LEU A 242 17.43 -1.93 4.27
N THR A 243 18.62 -2.51 4.09
CA THR A 243 19.34 -3.27 5.12
C THR A 243 20.35 -2.45 5.91
N SER A 244 20.74 -1.26 5.44
CA SER A 244 21.80 -0.44 6.05
C SER A 244 21.32 0.84 6.72
N ASP A 245 20.15 1.37 6.34
CA ASP A 245 19.59 2.60 6.93
C ASP A 245 18.59 2.27 8.04
N ASP A 246 18.94 2.62 9.28
CA ASP A 246 18.12 2.43 10.48
C ASP A 246 16.77 3.18 10.43
N ALA A 247 16.63 4.20 9.58
CA ALA A 247 15.39 4.95 9.41
C ALA A 247 14.35 4.24 8.53
N VAL A 248 14.72 3.11 7.92
CA VAL A 248 13.84 2.32 7.04
C VAL A 248 12.83 1.56 7.89
N THR A 249 11.55 1.73 7.55
CA THR A 249 10.47 1.06 8.26
C THR A 249 10.43 -0.44 7.95
N PRO A 250 9.89 -1.26 8.86
CA PRO A 250 9.64 -2.68 8.58
C PRO A 250 8.73 -2.89 7.37
N ALA A 251 7.74 -2.02 7.17
CA ALA A 251 6.82 -2.10 6.02
C ALA A 251 7.57 -1.96 4.67
N ALA A 252 8.49 -1.01 4.53
CA ALA A 252 9.33 -0.88 3.32
C ALA A 252 10.10 -2.18 3.01
N ARG A 253 10.67 -2.83 4.04
CA ARG A 253 11.36 -4.12 3.87
C ARG A 253 10.40 -5.22 3.43
N ILE A 254 9.20 -5.27 3.99
CA ILE A 254 8.18 -6.25 3.61
C ILE A 254 7.76 -6.07 2.15
N TYR A 255 7.40 -4.86 1.73
CA TYR A 255 7.03 -4.58 0.33
C TYR A 255 8.16 -4.92 -0.65
N TYR A 256 9.40 -4.55 -0.33
CA TYR A 256 10.56 -4.93 -1.14
C TYR A 256 10.71 -6.45 -1.28
N ASN A 257 10.55 -7.21 -0.20
CA ASN A 257 10.66 -8.67 -0.26
C ASN A 257 9.51 -9.29 -1.07
N GLY A 258 8.33 -8.69 -1.07
CA GLY A 258 7.24 -9.05 -1.98
C GLY A 258 7.59 -8.82 -3.46
N ILE A 259 8.16 -7.66 -3.79
CA ILE A 259 8.65 -7.35 -5.15
C ILE A 259 9.75 -8.34 -5.57
N TYR A 260 10.70 -8.59 -4.68
CA TYR A 260 11.80 -9.53 -4.91
C TYR A 260 11.26 -10.94 -5.16
N PHE A 261 10.29 -11.39 -4.37
CA PHE A 261 9.60 -12.65 -4.60
C PHE A 261 8.94 -12.70 -5.99
N SER A 262 8.20 -11.67 -6.40
CA SER A 262 7.61 -11.61 -7.75
C SER A 262 8.67 -11.71 -8.86
N LEU A 263 9.83 -11.05 -8.70
CA LEU A 263 10.95 -11.15 -9.64
C LEU A 263 11.53 -12.57 -9.69
N VAL A 264 11.67 -13.22 -8.54
CA VAL A 264 12.15 -14.61 -8.48
C VAL A 264 11.18 -15.55 -9.19
N GLU A 265 9.89 -15.44 -8.89
CA GLU A 265 8.84 -16.30 -9.42
C GLU A 265 8.65 -16.14 -10.94
N ILE A 266 8.76 -14.93 -11.46
CA ILE A 266 8.37 -14.62 -12.85
C ILE A 266 9.58 -14.49 -13.77
N VAL A 267 10.67 -13.88 -13.30
CA VAL A 267 11.82 -13.55 -14.16
C VAL A 267 12.97 -14.52 -13.96
N LEU A 268 13.36 -14.77 -12.70
CA LEU A 268 14.52 -15.60 -12.41
C LEU A 268 14.22 -17.10 -12.64
N GLN A 269 13.05 -17.56 -12.22
CA GLN A 269 12.57 -18.93 -12.37
C GLN A 269 13.66 -19.98 -12.12
N PRO A 270 14.23 -20.02 -10.88
CA PRO A 270 15.34 -20.92 -10.57
C PRO A 270 14.93 -22.38 -10.81
N THR A 271 15.70 -23.07 -11.65
CA THR A 271 15.45 -24.48 -11.99
C THR A 271 16.11 -25.45 -11.00
N ASP A 272 17.15 -25.00 -10.28
CA ASP A 272 17.76 -25.75 -9.19
C ASP A 272 16.89 -25.62 -7.92
N PRO A 273 16.34 -26.73 -7.38
CA PRO A 273 15.54 -26.71 -6.16
C PRO A 273 16.27 -26.10 -4.96
N LEU A 274 17.59 -26.30 -4.84
CA LEU A 274 18.37 -25.75 -3.73
C LEU A 274 18.51 -24.23 -3.84
N GLN A 275 18.68 -23.71 -5.05
CA GLN A 275 18.70 -22.28 -5.31
C GLN A 275 17.33 -21.65 -5.04
N LYS A 276 16.24 -22.28 -5.51
CA LYS A 276 14.86 -21.87 -5.21
C LYS A 276 14.65 -21.77 -3.70
N GLU A 277 15.01 -22.81 -2.96
CA GLU A 277 14.90 -22.82 -1.50
C GLU A 277 15.71 -21.71 -0.84
N GLN A 278 16.97 -21.50 -1.26
CA GLN A 278 17.81 -20.45 -0.67
C GLN A 278 17.19 -19.06 -0.82
N LEU A 279 16.68 -18.74 -2.00
CA LEU A 279 16.02 -17.46 -2.28
C LEU A 279 14.75 -17.29 -1.44
N MET A 280 13.95 -18.36 -1.29
CA MET A 280 12.73 -18.30 -0.50
C MET A 280 13.01 -18.23 1.00
N ARG A 281 14.07 -18.89 1.50
CA ARG A 281 14.52 -18.71 2.89
C ARG A 281 14.91 -17.27 3.18
N GLU A 282 15.58 -16.60 2.25
CA GLU A 282 15.91 -15.17 2.37
C GLU A 282 14.63 -14.32 2.50
N VAL A 283 13.66 -14.52 1.61
CA VAL A 283 12.37 -13.81 1.66
C VAL A 283 11.64 -14.07 2.98
N LEU A 284 11.49 -15.34 3.38
CA LEU A 284 10.81 -15.72 4.62
C LEU A 284 11.48 -15.12 5.86
N THR A 285 12.81 -15.15 5.91
CA THR A 285 13.59 -14.57 7.02
C THR A 285 13.37 -13.06 7.12
N ASN A 286 13.49 -12.36 6.00
CA ASN A 286 13.35 -10.91 5.96
C ASN A 286 11.94 -10.45 6.29
N VAL A 287 10.91 -11.13 5.76
CA VAL A 287 9.50 -10.79 6.00
C VAL A 287 9.12 -11.11 7.45
N SER A 288 9.50 -12.27 7.98
CA SER A 288 9.25 -12.63 9.38
C SER A 288 9.90 -11.64 10.36
N LYS A 289 11.14 -11.23 10.08
CA LYS A 289 11.82 -10.19 10.84
C LYS A 289 11.06 -8.85 10.76
N GLY A 290 10.63 -8.44 9.57
CA GLY A 290 9.83 -7.23 9.38
C GLY A 290 8.51 -7.24 10.15
N ILE A 291 7.79 -8.36 10.14
CA ILE A 291 6.55 -8.56 10.93
C ILE A 291 6.84 -8.41 12.43
N THR A 292 7.93 -9.02 12.90
CA THR A 292 8.30 -9.00 14.32
C THR A 292 8.68 -7.59 14.78
N GLU A 293 9.47 -6.87 13.98
CA GLU A 293 9.91 -5.50 14.28
C GLU A 293 8.78 -4.48 14.15
N GLY A 294 7.87 -4.66 13.20
CA GLY A 294 6.75 -3.75 12.97
C GLY A 294 5.61 -3.92 13.97
N GLY A 295 5.42 -5.13 14.50
CA GLY A 295 4.25 -5.44 15.31
C GLY A 295 2.99 -5.67 14.46
N GLU A 296 1.91 -6.09 15.11
CA GLU A 296 0.65 -6.44 14.46
C GLU A 296 -0.20 -5.24 14.02
N GLU A 297 -0.02 -4.08 14.65
CA GLU A 297 -0.67 -2.82 14.26
C GLU A 297 -0.01 -2.17 13.03
N SER A 298 1.11 -2.72 12.56
CA SER A 298 1.79 -2.20 11.37
C SER A 298 1.01 -2.52 10.10
N VAL A 299 0.91 -1.52 9.21
CA VAL A 299 0.35 -1.68 7.85
C VAL A 299 1.02 -2.83 7.06
N GLY A 300 2.28 -3.16 7.38
CA GLY A 300 3.01 -4.26 6.75
C GLY A 300 2.66 -5.66 7.25
N PHE A 301 1.92 -5.81 8.36
CA PHE A 301 1.67 -7.10 9.00
C PHE A 301 0.89 -8.06 8.09
N ASP A 302 -0.27 -7.61 7.59
CA ASP A 302 -1.14 -8.41 6.72
C ASP A 302 -0.43 -8.78 5.42
N VAL A 303 0.26 -7.81 4.83
CA VAL A 303 1.04 -8.00 3.61
C VAL A 303 2.15 -9.02 3.83
N GLY A 304 2.85 -8.96 4.96
CA GLY A 304 3.87 -9.92 5.32
C GLY A 304 3.30 -11.34 5.46
N CYS A 305 2.13 -11.49 6.09
CA CYS A 305 1.45 -12.77 6.21
C CYS A 305 1.04 -13.33 4.84
N ASP A 306 0.48 -12.48 3.96
CA ASP A 306 0.11 -12.85 2.59
C ASP A 306 1.35 -13.30 1.78
N ILE A 307 2.49 -12.61 1.92
CA ILE A 307 3.76 -12.99 1.28
C ILE A 307 4.25 -14.33 1.81
N ILE A 308 4.26 -14.55 3.13
CA ILE A 308 4.67 -15.82 3.73
C ILE A 308 3.82 -16.97 3.18
N ALA A 309 2.50 -16.81 3.17
CA ALA A 309 1.59 -17.81 2.62
C ALA A 309 1.94 -18.15 1.17
N THR A 310 2.13 -17.13 0.34
CA THR A 310 2.43 -17.28 -1.08
C THR A 310 3.79 -17.92 -1.35
N VAL A 311 4.81 -17.55 -0.56
CA VAL A 311 6.14 -18.16 -0.64
C VAL A 311 6.10 -19.63 -0.24
N CYS A 312 5.27 -19.99 0.74
CA CYS A 312 5.05 -21.38 1.14
C CYS A 312 4.40 -22.20 0.03
N GLU A 313 3.36 -21.67 -0.63
CA GLU A 313 2.75 -22.30 -1.81
C GLU A 313 3.78 -22.51 -2.94
N TYR A 314 4.62 -21.50 -3.19
CA TYR A 314 5.68 -21.60 -4.20
C TYR A 314 6.74 -22.65 -3.82
N LEU A 315 7.18 -22.68 -2.56
CA LEU A 315 8.11 -23.68 -2.03
C LEU A 315 7.56 -25.11 -2.15
N ALA A 316 6.26 -25.31 -1.90
CA ALA A 316 5.62 -26.61 -2.00
C ALA A 316 5.55 -27.15 -3.44
N THR A 317 5.66 -26.28 -4.44
CA THR A 317 5.54 -26.64 -5.85
C THR A 317 6.83 -27.25 -6.38
N ASN A 318 6.75 -28.48 -6.88
CA ASN A 318 7.83 -29.13 -7.62
C ASN A 318 7.73 -28.81 -9.12
N GLU A 319 8.60 -27.93 -9.60
CA GLU A 319 8.60 -27.48 -11.00
C GLU A 319 8.87 -28.63 -12.00
N SER A 320 9.58 -29.68 -11.57
CA SER A 320 9.90 -30.83 -12.41
C SER A 320 8.77 -31.86 -12.46
N ASN A 321 7.95 -31.92 -11.41
CA ASN A 321 6.80 -32.83 -11.33
C ASN A 321 5.69 -32.21 -10.45
N PRO A 322 4.78 -31.41 -11.03
CA PRO A 322 3.74 -30.71 -10.26
C PRO A 322 2.74 -31.62 -9.53
N GLU A 323 2.71 -32.92 -9.84
CA GLU A 323 1.85 -33.89 -9.15
C GLU A 323 2.43 -34.36 -7.81
N GLU A 324 3.71 -34.08 -7.55
CA GLU A 324 4.39 -34.41 -6.30
C GLU A 324 4.82 -33.13 -5.56
N PRO A 325 4.68 -33.08 -4.23
CA PRO A 325 5.19 -31.96 -3.46
C PRO A 325 6.73 -31.88 -3.56
N ALA A 326 7.27 -30.66 -3.49
CA ALA A 326 8.70 -30.46 -3.39
C ALA A 326 9.24 -31.06 -2.09
N LYS A 327 10.46 -31.61 -2.14
CA LYS A 327 11.18 -32.05 -0.93
C LYS A 327 12.07 -30.93 -0.45
N LEU A 328 11.84 -30.47 0.76
CA LEU A 328 12.57 -29.33 1.31
C LEU A 328 13.72 -29.79 2.22
N THR A 329 14.78 -28.99 2.25
CA THR A 329 15.88 -29.22 3.21
C THR A 329 15.42 -29.04 4.66
N SER A 330 16.09 -29.73 5.58
CA SER A 330 15.80 -29.59 7.02
C SER A 330 15.96 -28.15 7.52
N GLU A 331 16.86 -27.37 6.94
CA GLU A 331 17.04 -25.95 7.26
C GLU A 331 15.77 -25.15 6.91
N THR A 332 15.22 -25.34 5.70
CA THR A 332 13.98 -24.69 5.27
C THR A 332 12.79 -25.08 6.16
N LEU A 333 12.66 -26.38 6.47
CA LEU A 333 11.58 -26.87 7.33
C LEU A 333 11.65 -26.29 8.75
N LEU A 334 12.85 -26.18 9.33
CA LEU A 334 13.05 -25.57 10.65
C LEU A 334 12.68 -24.08 10.64
N LEU A 335 13.03 -23.34 9.59
CA LEU A 335 12.64 -21.93 9.45
C LEU A 335 11.11 -21.79 9.38
N VAL A 336 10.44 -22.62 8.57
CA VAL A 336 8.98 -22.64 8.44
C VAL A 336 8.32 -22.92 9.79
N GLU A 337 8.84 -23.87 10.57
CA GLU A 337 8.33 -24.19 11.92
C GLU A 337 8.54 -23.03 12.91
N GLN A 338 9.67 -22.34 12.86
CA GLN A 338 9.96 -21.17 13.69
C GLN A 338 8.99 -20.02 13.39
N ILE A 339 8.77 -19.71 12.10
CA ILE A 339 7.81 -18.68 11.67
C ILE A 339 6.39 -19.06 12.11
N GLY A 340 6.01 -20.33 11.93
CA GLY A 340 4.71 -20.84 12.35
C GLY A 340 4.49 -20.68 13.86
N SER A 341 5.50 -20.99 14.67
CA SER A 341 5.43 -20.81 16.12
C SER A 341 5.20 -19.33 16.51
N GLY A 342 5.89 -18.40 15.86
CA GLY A 342 5.72 -16.96 16.13
C GLY A 342 4.35 -16.40 15.69
N LEU A 343 3.80 -16.89 14.57
CA LEU A 343 2.47 -16.49 14.11
C LEU A 343 1.34 -17.15 14.92
N ALA A 344 1.56 -18.32 15.51
CA ALA A 344 0.57 -19.03 16.31
C ALA A 344 0.11 -18.21 17.53
N GLU A 345 1.00 -17.40 18.11
CA GLU A 345 0.66 -16.47 19.19
C GLU A 345 -0.35 -15.40 18.76
N LYS A 346 -0.51 -15.20 17.44
CA LYS A 346 -1.37 -14.19 16.81
C LYS A 346 -2.47 -14.81 15.96
N SER A 347 -2.81 -16.09 16.16
CA SER A 347 -3.75 -16.83 15.31
C SER A 347 -5.18 -16.27 15.31
N GLU A 348 -5.51 -15.38 16.24
CA GLU A 348 -6.78 -14.66 16.29
C GLU A 348 -6.92 -13.67 15.13
N LEU A 349 -5.80 -13.17 14.59
CA LEU A 349 -5.77 -12.33 13.40
C LEU A 349 -5.94 -13.18 12.14
N GLN A 350 -6.88 -12.79 11.28
CA GLN A 350 -7.24 -13.53 10.08
C GLN A 350 -6.02 -13.78 9.16
N SER A 351 -5.18 -12.77 8.97
CA SER A 351 -3.98 -12.86 8.10
C SER A 351 -2.94 -13.84 8.66
N ALA A 352 -2.71 -13.82 9.98
CA ALA A 352 -1.81 -14.75 10.64
C ALA A 352 -2.34 -16.19 10.54
N SER A 353 -3.64 -16.39 10.78
CA SER A 353 -4.30 -17.69 10.62
C SER A 353 -4.16 -18.26 9.20
N ALA A 354 -4.35 -17.42 8.18
CA ALA A 354 -4.20 -17.83 6.78
C ALA A 354 -2.75 -18.23 6.44
N ALA A 355 -1.75 -17.49 6.94
CA ALA A 355 -0.35 -17.83 6.78
C ALA A 355 0.02 -19.14 7.50
N LEU A 356 -0.47 -19.34 8.73
CA LEU A 356 -0.28 -20.56 9.51
C LEU A 356 -0.75 -21.81 8.78
N ASN A 357 -1.93 -21.76 8.15
CA ASN A 357 -2.45 -22.89 7.39
C ASN A 357 -1.51 -23.31 6.25
N ASN A 358 -0.90 -22.35 5.56
CA ASN A 358 0.05 -22.63 4.48
C ASN A 358 1.40 -23.15 5.00
N LEU A 359 1.90 -22.60 6.10
CA LEU A 359 3.11 -23.10 6.77
C LEU A 359 2.91 -24.55 7.22
N GLN A 360 1.76 -24.87 7.82
CA GLN A 360 1.44 -26.23 8.25
C GLN A 360 1.34 -27.19 7.06
N LEU A 361 0.70 -26.76 5.97
CA LEU A 361 0.61 -27.56 4.75
C LEU A 361 2.00 -27.93 4.22
N VAL A 362 2.92 -26.97 4.13
CA VAL A 362 4.32 -27.21 3.72
C VAL A 362 4.98 -28.25 4.64
N LEU A 363 4.84 -28.11 5.96
CA LEU A 363 5.42 -29.06 6.92
C LEU A 363 4.81 -30.48 6.84
N GLU A 364 3.60 -30.62 6.31
CA GLU A 364 2.94 -31.92 6.13
C GLU A 364 3.37 -32.61 4.84
N ILE A 365 3.47 -31.87 3.73
CA ILE A 365 3.66 -32.47 2.39
C ILE A 365 5.11 -32.45 1.89
N CYS A 366 5.98 -31.59 2.44
CA CYS A 366 7.34 -31.38 1.91
C CYS A 366 8.47 -32.04 2.72
N LYS A 367 8.13 -32.95 3.64
CA LYS A 367 9.08 -33.68 4.49
C LYS A 367 9.85 -34.79 3.78
#